data_AF-A0AAE1Z8B3-F1
#
_entry.id   AF-A0AAE1Z8B3-F1
#
_cell.length_a   1.000
_cell.length_b   1.000
_cell.length_c   1.000
_cell.angle_alpha   90.00
_cell.angle_beta   90.00
_cell.angle_gamma   90.00
#
_symmetry.space_group_name_H-M   'P 1'
#
loop_
_entity.id
_entity.type
_entity.pdbx_description
1 polymer ?
#
loop_
_entity_poly.entity_id
_entity_poly.type
_entity_poly.pdbx_seq_one_letter_code
_entity_poly.pdbx_strand_id
1 'polypeptide(L)'
;MSAFQDVDSVGSTSDVSIAITSSSASAEGSDCCSSPCRSRKRYECVPESIKTTPNYVSQRIRNRSAVRKFREKSKTTAKRQEDQLELLLYRYAAHKNIICQLNEILSSEAQARLNFQTQLASVQALPDSSIMDSENWEKVVTTEDEELEEILES
;
A
#
# COMPACT_ATOMS: atom_id res chain seq x y z
N MET A 1 37.35 5.04 -35.15
CA MET A 1 36.63 5.20 -36.45
C MET A 1 35.55 4.14 -36.50
N SER A 2 34.33 4.53 -36.91
CA SER A 2 33.11 3.71 -37.13
C SER A 2 32.48 3.03 -35.89
N ALA A 3 31.28 3.35 -35.39
CA ALA A 3 29.93 3.59 -35.95
C ALA A 3 29.06 2.32 -35.96
N PHE A 4 28.02 2.30 -35.13
CA PHE A 4 26.71 1.63 -35.29
C PHE A 4 25.73 2.35 -34.33
N GLN A 5 24.91 3.27 -34.82
CA GLN A 5 23.55 3.11 -35.37
C GLN A 5 22.44 3.11 -34.30
N ASP A 6 21.59 4.12 -34.43
CA ASP A 6 20.32 4.36 -33.74
C ASP A 6 19.31 3.22 -33.90
N VAL A 7 18.50 3.00 -32.87
CA VAL A 7 17.07 2.70 -33.01
C VAL A 7 16.30 3.32 -31.84
N ASP A 8 15.45 4.29 -32.17
CA ASP A 8 14.38 4.82 -31.31
C ASP A 8 13.28 3.76 -31.07
N SER A 9 12.71 3.71 -29.86
CA SER A 9 11.24 3.66 -29.71
C SER A 9 10.73 3.66 -28.26
N VAL A 10 10.24 4.84 -27.87
CA VAL A 10 8.96 5.14 -27.17
C VAL A 10 8.47 4.30 -25.98
N GLY A 11 8.31 4.99 -24.84
CA GLY A 11 7.40 4.64 -23.73
C GLY A 11 8.02 4.99 -22.37
N SER A 12 8.00 6.24 -21.91
CA SER A 12 6.97 6.80 -21.00
C SER A 12 6.53 5.78 -19.95
N THR A 13 6.88 5.86 -18.66
CA THR A 13 6.79 7.01 -17.76
C THR A 13 7.93 6.98 -16.73
N SER A 14 8.53 8.15 -16.55
CA SER A 14 9.63 8.49 -15.65
C SER A 14 9.54 7.96 -14.22
N ASP A 15 10.56 7.18 -13.86
CA ASP A 15 11.09 7.03 -12.51
C ASP A 15 11.38 8.41 -11.88
N VAL A 16 10.70 8.72 -10.78
CA VAL A 16 11.01 9.90 -9.96
C VAL A 16 12.28 9.59 -9.15
N SER A 17 13.43 9.78 -9.78
CA SER A 17 14.72 9.87 -9.10
C SER A 17 14.85 11.26 -8.49
N ILE A 18 14.64 11.39 -7.18
CA ILE A 18 14.85 12.65 -6.46
C ILE A 18 16.37 12.84 -6.28
N ALA A 19 17.01 13.46 -7.26
CA ALA A 19 18.36 13.98 -7.11
C ALA A 19 18.33 15.21 -6.20
N ILE A 20 18.82 15.06 -4.96
CA ILE A 20 19.10 16.20 -4.07
C ILE A 20 20.32 16.93 -4.66
N THR A 21 20.05 17.97 -5.46
CA THR A 21 21.08 18.91 -5.91
C THR A 21 21.04 20.14 -5.03
N SER A 22 22.07 20.27 -4.20
CA SER A 22 22.40 21.51 -3.50
C SER A 22 22.93 22.55 -4.49
N SER A 23 22.26 23.70 -4.63
CA SER A 23 22.82 24.94 -5.19
C SER A 23 21.84 26.08 -4.86
N SER A 24 22.17 26.91 -3.87
CA SER A 24 22.95 28.16 -3.96
C SER A 24 22.03 29.35 -4.23
N ALA A 25 22.07 30.29 -3.29
CA ALA A 25 21.20 31.46 -3.24
C ALA A 25 21.32 32.29 -4.52
N SER A 26 20.19 32.58 -5.15
CA SER A 26 20.05 33.69 -6.10
C SER A 26 18.90 34.57 -5.64
N ALA A 27 19.26 35.73 -5.10
CA ALA A 27 18.34 36.80 -4.79
C ALA A 27 17.98 37.51 -6.09
N GLU A 28 16.88 37.09 -6.71
CA GLU A 28 16.22 37.91 -7.72
C GLU A 28 14.93 38.44 -7.13
N GLY A 29 14.92 39.77 -6.91
CA GLY A 29 13.77 40.51 -6.45
C GLY A 29 12.67 40.43 -7.49
N SER A 30 11.66 39.61 -7.22
CA SER A 30 10.37 39.68 -7.89
C SER A 30 9.48 40.65 -7.13
N ASP A 31 9.58 41.92 -7.50
CA ASP A 31 8.62 42.96 -7.13
C ASP A 31 7.25 42.61 -7.68
N CYS A 32 6.34 42.13 -6.83
CA CYS A 32 4.89 42.40 -6.86
C CYS A 32 4.20 41.62 -5.73
N CYS A 33 4.37 42.09 -4.49
CA CYS A 33 3.39 41.87 -3.45
C CYS A 33 2.86 43.23 -2.99
N SER A 34 1.79 43.70 -3.62
CA SER A 34 0.94 44.77 -3.07
C SER A 34 0.12 44.23 -1.89
N SER A 35 0.75 43.53 -0.95
CA SER A 35 0.20 43.37 0.40
C SER A 35 0.57 44.64 1.15
N PRO A 36 -0.35 45.25 1.92
CA PRO A 36 0.03 46.35 2.80
C PRO A 36 1.14 45.84 3.72
N CYS A 37 2.37 46.32 3.50
CA CYS A 37 3.48 46.17 4.43
C CYS A 37 3.06 46.84 5.72
N ARG A 38 2.31 46.13 6.57
CA ARG A 38 2.04 46.58 7.93
C ARG A 38 3.40 46.63 8.59
N SER A 39 3.93 47.84 8.73
CA SER A 39 5.11 48.10 9.53
C SER A 39 4.97 47.32 10.83
N ARG A 40 5.93 46.45 11.08
CA ARG A 40 5.93 45.57 12.25
C ARG A 40 5.97 46.49 13.46
N LYS A 41 4.81 46.76 14.07
CA LYS A 41 4.71 47.64 15.24
C LYS A 41 5.69 47.09 16.27
N ARG A 42 6.70 47.88 16.61
CA ARG A 42 7.55 47.56 17.75
C ARG A 42 6.63 47.56 18.96
N TYR A 43 6.52 46.42 19.63
CA TYR A 43 5.79 46.36 20.88
C TYR A 43 6.58 47.19 21.88
N GLU A 44 6.05 48.34 22.27
CA GLU A 44 6.62 49.12 23.35
C GLU A 44 6.50 48.32 24.65
N CYS A 45 7.57 48.37 25.45
CA CYS A 45 7.57 47.76 26.77
C CYS A 45 6.51 48.43 27.64
N VAL A 46 5.67 47.62 28.29
CA VAL A 46 4.73 48.12 29.28
C VAL A 46 5.51 48.89 30.37
N PRO A 47 5.14 50.14 30.70
CA PRO A 47 5.79 50.91 31.76
C PRO A 47 5.85 50.16 33.10
N GLU A 48 6.97 50.26 33.82
CA GLU A 48 7.21 49.60 35.12
C GLU A 48 6.09 49.87 36.13
N SER A 49 5.61 51.11 36.21
CA SER A 49 4.53 51.53 37.12
C SER A 49 3.23 50.78 36.92
N ILE A 50 2.95 50.32 35.70
CA ILE A 50 1.73 49.60 35.36
C ILE A 50 1.88 48.10 35.69
N LYS A 51 3.12 47.57 35.66
CA LYS A 51 3.39 46.14 35.88
C LYS A 51 3.04 45.66 37.29
N THR A 52 3.05 46.56 38.27
CA THR A 52 2.73 46.27 39.67
C THR A 52 1.25 46.46 39.99
N THR A 53 0.46 47.06 39.09
CA THR A 53 -0.97 47.29 39.34
C THR A 53 -1.72 45.96 39.47
N PRO A 54 -2.64 45.81 40.43
CA PRO A 54 -3.33 44.54 40.68
C PRO A 54 -4.05 44.00 39.44
N ASN A 55 -4.68 44.89 38.65
CA ASN A 55 -5.39 44.51 37.43
C ASN A 55 -4.44 43.87 36.39
N TYR A 56 -3.29 44.52 36.13
CA TYR A 56 -2.30 43.99 35.21
C TYR A 56 -1.75 42.64 35.69
N VAL A 57 -1.44 42.51 36.98
CA VAL A 57 -0.98 41.25 37.56
C VAL A 57 -2.02 40.14 37.37
N SER A 58 -3.29 40.39 37.71
CA SER A 58 -4.38 39.42 37.50
C SER A 58 -4.57 39.07 36.03
N GLN A 59 -4.42 40.03 35.11
CA GLN A 59 -4.49 39.78 33.67
C GLN A 59 -3.33 38.91 33.18
N ARG A 60 -2.10 39.14 33.65
CA ARG A 60 -0.92 38.33 33.31
C ARG A 60 -1.03 36.91 33.84
N ILE A 61 -1.56 36.71 35.05
CA ILE A 61 -1.81 35.38 35.62
C ILE A 61 -2.82 34.62 34.76
N ARG A 62 -3.95 35.25 34.42
CA ARG A 62 -4.97 34.66 33.54
C ARG A 62 -4.40 34.31 32.17
N ASN A 63 -3.66 35.23 31.56
CA ASN A 63 -3.03 35.01 30.26
C ASN A 63 -2.01 33.87 30.31
N ARG A 64 -1.14 33.82 31.32
CA ARG A 64 -0.16 32.74 31.50
C ARG A 64 -0.84 31.37 31.63
N SER A 65 -1.95 31.31 32.38
CA SER A 65 -2.76 30.09 32.51
C SER A 65 -3.39 29.69 31.17
N ALA A 66 -3.98 30.64 30.44
CA ALA A 66 -4.57 30.39 29.12
C ALA A 66 -3.53 29.89 28.11
N VAL A 67 -2.35 30.53 28.05
CA VAL A 67 -1.24 30.12 27.17
C VAL A 67 -0.75 28.72 27.52
N ARG A 68 -0.62 28.38 28.82
CA ARG A 68 -0.23 27.03 29.23
C ARG A 68 -1.26 25.99 28.75
N LYS A 69 -2.55 26.23 28.99
CA LYS A 69 -3.63 25.33 28.54
C LYS A 69 -3.64 25.16 27.02
N PHE A 70 -3.45 26.25 26.29
CA PHE A 70 -3.37 26.23 24.83
C PHE A 70 -2.20 25.36 24.36
N ARG A 71 -1.00 25.54 24.93
CA ARG A 71 0.19 24.75 24.55
C ARG A 71 0.01 23.27 24.81
N GLU A 72 -0.53 22.89 25.97
CA GLU A 72 -0.83 21.48 26.28
C GLU A 72 -1.87 20.89 25.33
N LYS A 73 -2.94 21.65 25.03
CA LYS A 73 -3.95 21.20 24.05
C LYS A 73 -3.34 21.01 22.67
N SER A 74 -2.51 21.93 22.20
CA SER A 74 -1.84 21.81 20.90
C SER A 74 -0.89 20.62 20.85
N LYS A 75 -0.08 20.40 21.90
CA LYS A 75 0.83 19.25 21.99
C LYS A 75 0.09 17.92 21.95
N THR A 76 -0.98 17.79 22.74
CA THR A 76 -1.80 16.57 22.79
C THR A 76 -2.58 16.34 21.50
N THR A 77 -2.97 17.40 20.80
CA THR A 77 -3.64 17.28 19.49
C THR A 77 -2.66 16.83 18.41
N ALA A 78 -1.46 17.41 18.37
CA ALA A 78 -0.41 17.01 17.43
C ALA A 78 -0.04 15.54 17.63
N LYS A 79 0.22 15.12 18.87
CA LYS A 79 0.51 13.70 19.17
C LYS A 79 -0.61 12.76 18.70
N ARG A 80 -1.88 13.11 18.97
CA ARG A 80 -3.01 12.30 18.50
C ARG A 80 -3.08 12.19 16.98
N GLN A 81 -2.72 13.24 16.25
CA GLN A 81 -2.69 13.21 14.79
C GLN A 81 -1.54 12.34 14.28
N GLU A 82 -0.37 12.40 14.93
CA GLU A 82 0.76 11.51 14.65
C GLU A 82 0.39 10.05 14.87
N ASP A 83 -0.20 9.71 16.03
CA ASP A 83 -0.63 8.34 16.36
C ASP A 83 -1.67 7.81 15.34
N GLN A 84 -2.60 8.67 14.88
CA GLN A 84 -3.59 8.32 13.87
C GLN A 84 -2.95 8.07 12.50
N LEU A 85 -1.98 8.90 12.12
CA LEU A 85 -1.25 8.75 10.86
C LEU A 85 -0.45 7.44 10.86
N GLU A 86 0.24 7.14 11.95
CA GLU A 86 0.99 5.89 12.10
C GLU A 86 0.09 4.67 11.96
N LEU A 87 -1.06 4.66 12.64
CA LEU A 87 -2.04 3.59 12.51
C LEU A 87 -2.55 3.44 11.07
N LEU A 88 -2.80 4.55 10.38
CA LEU A 88 -3.26 4.54 9.00
C LEU A 88 -2.20 3.97 8.06
N LEU A 89 -0.93 4.33 8.25
CA LEU A 89 0.20 3.82 7.48
C LEU A 89 0.37 2.31 7.68
N TYR A 90 0.25 1.83 8.92
CA TYR A 90 0.31 0.40 9.22
C TYR A 90 -0.82 -0.37 8.50
N ARG A 91 -2.06 0.14 8.57
CA ARG A 91 -3.22 -0.47 7.88
C ARG A 91 -3.03 -0.47 6.37
N TYR A 92 -2.54 0.64 5.81
CA TYR A 92 -2.25 0.75 4.39
C TYR A 92 -1.20 -0.29 3.95
N ALA A 93 -0.12 -0.45 4.70
CA ALA A 93 0.91 -1.45 4.40
C ALA A 93 0.36 -2.88 4.44
N ALA A 94 -0.47 -3.20 5.45
CA ALA A 94 -1.15 -4.49 5.55
C ALA A 94 -2.07 -4.75 4.35
N HIS A 95 -2.90 -3.77 3.97
CA HIS A 95 -3.79 -3.89 2.81
C HIS A 95 -3.01 -4.05 1.51
N LYS A 96 -1.93 -3.29 1.33
CA LYS A 96 -1.06 -3.42 0.16
C LYS A 96 -0.50 -4.83 0.06
N ASN A 97 -0.05 -5.40 1.18
CA ASN A 97 0.46 -6.77 1.22
C ASN A 97 -0.61 -7.79 0.83
N ILE A 98 -1.82 -7.67 1.39
CA ILE A 98 -2.97 -8.53 1.05
C ILE A 98 -3.27 -8.46 -0.45
N ILE A 99 -3.31 -7.25 -1.04
CA ILE A 99 -3.55 -7.07 -2.47
C ILE A 99 -2.47 -7.77 -3.30
N CYS A 100 -1.20 -7.65 -2.93
CA CYS A 100 -0.11 -8.36 -3.61
C CYS A 100 -0.32 -9.89 -3.57
N GLN A 101 -0.61 -10.45 -2.38
CA GLN A 101 -0.85 -11.89 -2.24
C GLN A 101 -2.04 -12.37 -3.09
N LEU A 102 -3.14 -11.61 -3.11
CA LEU A 102 -4.31 -11.95 -3.92
C LEU A 102 -3.99 -11.95 -5.42
N ASN A 103 -3.19 -10.99 -5.88
CA ASN A 103 -2.76 -10.94 -7.28
C ASN A 103 -1.87 -12.14 -7.65
N GLU A 104 -0.98 -12.57 -6.75
CA GLU A 104 -0.15 -13.77 -6.93
C GLU A 104 -1.01 -15.02 -7.03
N ILE A 105 -1.99 -15.18 -6.12
CA ILE A 105 -2.93 -16.31 -6.14
C ILE A 105 -3.70 -16.33 -7.45
N LEU A 106 -4.33 -15.22 -7.84
CA LEU A 106 -5.09 -15.12 -9.09
C LEU A 106 -4.24 -15.46 -10.32
N SER A 107 -2.99 -14.98 -10.36
CA SER A 107 -2.07 -15.27 -11.47
C SER A 107 -1.68 -16.75 -11.50
N SER A 108 -1.36 -17.33 -10.35
CA SER A 108 -1.01 -18.75 -10.25
C SER A 108 -2.18 -19.68 -10.61
N GLU A 109 -3.40 -19.32 -10.21
CA GLU A 109 -4.61 -20.05 -10.57
C GLU A 109 -4.88 -19.99 -12.07
N ALA A 110 -4.77 -18.80 -12.68
CA ALA A 110 -4.92 -18.64 -14.13
C ALA A 110 -3.91 -19.51 -14.90
N GLN A 111 -2.65 -19.55 -14.46
CA GLN A 111 -1.62 -20.39 -15.05
C GLN A 111 -1.91 -21.88 -14.86
N ALA A 112 -2.37 -22.30 -13.68
CA ALA A 112 -2.74 -23.69 -13.41
C ALA A 112 -3.89 -24.15 -14.32
N ARG A 113 -4.91 -23.29 -14.52
CA ARG A 113 -6.03 -23.56 -15.43
C ARG A 113 -5.55 -23.69 -16.88
N LEU A 114 -4.66 -22.81 -17.33
CA LEU A 114 -4.08 -22.87 -18.67
C LEU A 114 -3.28 -24.17 -18.88
N ASN A 115 -2.44 -24.53 -17.91
CA ASN A 115 -1.66 -25.77 -17.95
C ASN A 115 -2.57 -27.00 -18.02
N PHE A 116 -3.64 -27.03 -17.21
CA PHE A 116 -4.61 -28.11 -17.21
C PHE A 116 -5.35 -28.23 -18.54
N GLN A 117 -5.80 -27.11 -19.11
CA GLN A 117 -6.42 -27.09 -20.44
C GLN A 117 -5.46 -27.58 -21.53
N THR A 118 -4.19 -27.19 -21.46
CA THR A 118 -3.15 -27.64 -22.39
C THR A 118 -2.94 -29.15 -22.30
N GLN A 119 -2.91 -29.71 -21.08
CA GLN A 119 -2.82 -31.14 -20.86
C GLN A 119 -4.02 -31.88 -21.45
N LEU A 120 -5.25 -31.40 -21.19
CA LEU A 120 -6.47 -31.99 -21.77
C LEU A 120 -6.43 -32.00 -23.30
N ALA A 121 -6.06 -30.88 -23.92
CA ALA A 121 -5.95 -30.79 -25.37
C ALA A 121 -4.90 -31.76 -25.93
N SER A 122 -3.77 -31.93 -25.24
CA SER A 122 -2.72 -32.87 -25.67
C SER A 122 -3.17 -34.34 -25.63
N VAL A 123 -4.01 -34.73 -24.66
CA VAL A 123 -4.58 -36.07 -24.57
C VAL A 123 -5.63 -36.29 -25.66
N GLN A 124 -6.46 -35.28 -25.95
CA GLN A 124 -7.47 -35.34 -27.01
C GLN A 124 -6.87 -35.31 -28.43
N ALA A 125 -5.66 -34.76 -28.58
CA ALA A 125 -4.94 -34.72 -29.85
C ALA A 125 -4.21 -36.03 -30.19
N LEU A 126 -4.22 -37.03 -29.30
CA LEU A 126 -3.80 -38.37 -29.65
C LEU A 126 -4.77 -38.91 -30.72
N PRO A 127 -4.29 -39.32 -31.90
CA PRO A 127 -5.17 -39.89 -32.91
C PRO A 127 -5.85 -41.12 -32.32
N ASP A 128 -7.15 -41.28 -32.57
CA ASP A 128 -7.86 -42.53 -32.35
C ASP A 128 -7.07 -43.61 -33.10
N SER A 129 -6.20 -44.32 -32.37
CA SER A 129 -5.58 -45.53 -32.87
C SER A 129 -6.68 -46.57 -32.89
N SER A 130 -7.46 -46.53 -33.97
CA SER A 130 -8.20 -47.63 -34.57
C SER A 130 -8.22 -48.88 -33.69
N ILE A 131 -9.21 -48.97 -32.80
CA ILE A 131 -9.70 -50.27 -32.33
C ILE A 131 -10.36 -50.91 -33.56
N MET A 132 -9.55 -51.66 -34.30
CA MET A 132 -10.02 -52.82 -35.04
C MET A 132 -9.63 -54.04 -34.22
N ASP A 133 -10.63 -54.91 -34.05
CA ASP A 133 -10.54 -56.29 -33.60
C ASP A 133 -10.22 -56.53 -32.12
N SER A 134 -11.25 -56.84 -31.34
CA SER A 134 -11.51 -58.24 -31.00
C SER A 134 -12.74 -58.36 -30.09
N GLU A 135 -13.73 -59.06 -30.60
CA GLU A 135 -14.83 -59.69 -29.86
C GLU A 135 -14.29 -60.53 -28.70
N ASN A 136 -15.18 -60.87 -27.76
CA ASN A 136 -15.06 -61.90 -26.70
C ASN A 136 -14.81 -61.41 -25.27
N TRP A 137 -15.86 -60.87 -24.63
CA TRP A 137 -16.03 -60.96 -23.16
C TRP A 137 -17.38 -61.56 -22.74
N GLU A 138 -18.07 -62.25 -23.65
CA GLU A 138 -19.24 -63.04 -23.31
C GLU A 138 -18.80 -64.41 -22.77
N LYS A 139 -18.33 -64.41 -21.52
CA LYS A 139 -18.31 -65.62 -20.69
C LYS A 139 -18.70 -65.28 -19.25
N VAL A 140 -19.98 -64.95 -19.12
CA VAL A 140 -20.76 -65.11 -17.89
C VAL A 140 -20.94 -66.61 -17.65
N VAL A 141 -20.18 -67.21 -16.72
CA VAL A 141 -20.43 -68.50 -16.03
C VAL A 141 -19.58 -68.46 -14.73
N THR A 142 -20.11 -67.91 -13.64
CA THR A 142 -20.59 -68.62 -12.41
C THR A 142 -19.55 -69.46 -11.67
N THR A 143 -19.15 -68.99 -10.49
CA THR A 143 -18.91 -69.73 -9.23
C THR A 143 -18.73 -68.66 -8.12
N GLU A 144 -19.77 -68.41 -7.30
CA GLU A 144 -19.82 -68.79 -5.87
C GLU A 144 -18.90 -67.87 -5.04
N ASP A 145 -19.33 -66.74 -4.45
CA ASP A 145 -20.46 -66.49 -3.52
C ASP A 145 -20.50 -67.39 -2.27
N GLU A 146 -19.34 -67.93 -1.84
CA GLU A 146 -19.30 -68.87 -0.71
C GLU A 146 -18.07 -68.74 0.21
N GLU A 147 -17.65 -67.52 0.60
CA GLU A 147 -16.52 -67.40 1.57
C GLU A 147 -16.56 -66.19 2.53
N LEU A 148 -17.74 -65.65 2.86
CA LEU A 148 -17.84 -64.53 3.83
C LEU A 148 -18.97 -64.65 4.88
N GLU A 149 -19.40 -65.85 5.25
CA GLU A 149 -20.31 -66.07 6.41
C GLU A 149 -19.70 -66.89 7.57
N GLU A 150 -18.37 -66.95 7.71
CA GLU A 150 -17.72 -67.62 8.87
C GLU A 150 -16.97 -66.64 9.80
N ILE A 151 -17.56 -65.48 10.11
CA ILE A 151 -17.02 -64.58 11.17
C ILE A 151 -18.15 -63.91 11.98
N LEU A 152 -19.16 -64.65 12.43
CA LEU A 152 -20.15 -64.11 13.37
C LEU A 152 -20.73 -65.10 14.41
N GLU A 153 -20.06 -66.23 14.68
CA GLU A 153 -20.43 -67.08 15.83
C GLU A 153 -19.22 -67.90 16.34
N SER A 154 -18.38 -67.26 17.17
CA SER A 154 -17.52 -67.91 18.18
C SER A 154 -17.13 -66.94 19.28
#